data_AF-A0A165L592-F1
#
_entry.id   AF-A0A165L592-F1
#
_cell.length_a   1.000
_cell.length_b   1.000
_cell.length_c   1.000
_cell.angle_alpha   90.00
_cell.angle_beta   90.00
_cell.angle_gamma   90.00
#
_symmetry.space_group_name_H-M   'P 1'
#
loop_
_entity.id
_entity.type
_entity.pdbx_description
1 polymer ?
#
loop_
_entity_poly.entity_id
_entity_poly.type
_entity_poly.pdbx_seq_one_letter_code
_entity_poly.pdbx_strand_id
1 'polypeptide(L)'
;MLQVEIHTAIYLFVVVFMLHDFEELITVENWAEKTNHLIKDSKNKTKLMIWKFWNINSHTFAKRDVFIFSLASSIVFLKVQFIGSNWANILFLAFLTFVLIHNLIHILQTIILKAYTPGLYTAMILVTPYSFYLLNRLI
;
A
#
# COMPACT_ATOMS: atom_id res chain seq x y z
N MET A 1 -19.18 4.53 21.06
CA MET A 1 -18.48 4.05 19.83
C MET A 1 -17.76 2.76 20.19
N LEU A 2 -17.93 1.69 19.41
CA LEU A 2 -17.06 0.51 19.56
C LEU A 2 -15.62 0.96 19.24
N GLN A 3 -14.75 0.97 20.24
CA GLN A 3 -13.32 1.16 20.04
C GLN A 3 -12.67 -0.22 20.06
N VAL A 4 -12.00 -0.56 18.96
CA VAL A 4 -11.19 -1.77 18.89
C VAL A 4 -10.06 -1.65 19.92
N GLU A 5 -9.70 -2.73 20.59
CA GLU A 5 -8.56 -2.76 21.51
C GLU A 5 -7.26 -2.40 20.74
N ILE A 6 -6.28 -1.74 21.38
CA ILE A 6 -5.14 -1.15 20.65
C ILE A 6 -4.22 -2.19 20.01
N HIS A 7 -3.94 -3.32 20.68
CA HIS A 7 -3.15 -4.40 20.09
C HIS A 7 -3.88 -4.99 18.88
N THR A 8 -5.19 -5.19 19.03
CA THR A 8 -6.06 -5.68 17.94
C THR A 8 -6.06 -4.72 16.75
N ALA A 9 -6.12 -3.41 17.00
CA ALA A 9 -6.05 -2.40 15.95
C ALA A 9 -4.68 -2.41 15.24
N ILE A 10 -3.58 -2.55 15.98
CA ILE A 10 -2.24 -2.63 15.39
C ILE A 10 -2.10 -3.90 14.54
N TYR A 11 -2.60 -5.05 14.98
CA TYR A 11 -2.57 -6.29 14.18
C TYR A 11 -3.49 -6.25 12.96
N LEU A 12 -4.68 -5.66 13.09
CA LEU A 12 -5.63 -5.51 11.99
C LEU A 12 -5.03 -4.67 10.83
N PHE A 13 -4.00 -3.85 11.10
CA PHE A 13 -3.22 -3.20 10.05
C PHE A 13 -2.64 -4.20 9.04
N VAL A 14 -2.14 -5.34 9.48
CA VAL A 14 -1.56 -6.37 8.60
C VAL A 14 -2.61 -6.92 7.64
N VAL A 15 -3.83 -7.14 8.13
CA VAL A 15 -4.96 -7.60 7.31
C VAL A 15 -5.33 -6.54 6.28
N VAL A 16 -5.44 -5.28 6.72
CA VAL A 16 -5.75 -4.13 5.87
C VAL A 16 -4.69 -3.96 4.77
N PHE A 17 -3.42 -4.06 5.15
CA PHE A 17 -2.28 -4.00 4.24
C PHE A 17 -2.31 -5.14 3.22
N MET A 18 -2.58 -6.38 3.66
CA MET A 18 -2.65 -7.53 2.77
C MET A 18 -3.81 -7.45 1.77
N LEU A 19 -4.97 -6.93 2.18
CA LEU A 19 -6.10 -6.72 1.26
C LEU A 19 -5.75 -5.74 0.14
N HIS A 20 -4.92 -4.74 0.44
CA HIS A 20 -4.40 -3.82 -0.57
C HIS A 20 -3.43 -4.49 -1.53
N ASP A 21 -2.43 -5.20 -1.02
CA ASP A 21 -1.48 -5.96 -1.85
C ASP A 21 -2.20 -7.00 -2.73
N PHE A 22 -3.27 -7.62 -2.23
CA PHE A 22 -4.09 -8.53 -3.03
C PHE A 22 -4.79 -7.83 -4.20
N GLU A 23 -5.33 -6.62 -4.01
CA GLU A 23 -5.87 -5.85 -5.14
C GLU A 23 -4.78 -5.60 -6.17
N GLU A 24 -3.60 -5.15 -5.75
CA GLU A 24 -2.48 -4.90 -6.65
C GLU A 24 -2.09 -6.18 -7.42
N LEU A 25 -1.92 -7.30 -6.72
CA LEU A 25 -1.52 -8.60 -7.28
C LEU A 25 -2.51 -9.14 -8.31
N ILE A 26 -3.81 -9.03 -8.04
CA ILE A 26 -4.88 -9.53 -8.92
C ILE A 26 -5.02 -8.64 -10.16
N THR A 27 -4.71 -7.35 -10.05
CA THR A 27 -4.96 -6.38 -11.11
C THR A 27 -3.75 -6.07 -11.99
N VAL A 28 -2.52 -6.27 -11.50
CA VAL A 28 -1.29 -5.81 -12.18
C VAL A 28 -1.13 -6.30 -13.62
N GLU A 29 -1.28 -7.60 -13.89
CA GLU A 29 -1.11 -8.17 -15.24
C GLU A 29 -2.12 -7.61 -16.23
N ASN A 30 -3.41 -7.78 -15.92
CA ASN A 30 -4.51 -7.31 -16.76
C ASN A 30 -4.44 -5.79 -16.96
N TRP A 31 -4.01 -5.06 -15.94
CA TRP A 31 -3.84 -3.62 -16.02
C TRP A 31 -2.73 -3.22 -16.99
N ALA A 32 -1.58 -3.89 -16.94
CA ALA A 32 -0.43 -3.57 -17.79
C ALA A 32 -0.77 -3.75 -19.27
N GLU A 33 -1.47 -4.84 -19.60
CA GLU A 33 -1.94 -5.11 -20.96
C GLU A 33 -2.96 -4.07 -21.44
N LYS A 34 -4.00 -3.81 -20.63
CA LYS A 34 -5.06 -2.85 -20.97
C LYS A 34 -4.54 -1.44 -21.10
N THR A 35 -3.55 -1.04 -20.29
CA THR A 35 -3.03 0.33 -20.27
C THR A 35 -1.98 0.57 -21.35
N ASN A 36 -1.43 -0.48 -21.96
CA ASN A 36 -0.37 -0.37 -22.98
C ASN A 36 -0.75 0.57 -24.15
N HIS A 37 -2.00 0.55 -24.61
CA HIS A 37 -2.46 1.42 -25.71
C HIS A 37 -2.40 2.92 -25.36
N LEU A 38 -2.52 3.29 -24.08
CA LEU A 38 -2.41 4.69 -23.62
C LEU A 38 -0.95 5.19 -23.59
N ILE A 39 0.01 4.27 -23.69
CA ILE A 39 1.44 4.53 -23.46
C ILE A 39 2.27 4.32 -24.72
N LYS A 40 1.87 3.39 -25.60
CA LYS A 40 2.60 2.99 -26.80
C LYS A 40 3.08 4.18 -27.65
N ASP A 41 2.22 5.19 -27.80
CA ASP A 41 2.51 6.40 -28.60
C ASP A 41 2.74 7.66 -27.73
N SER A 42 2.82 7.51 -26.41
CA SER A 42 2.97 8.63 -25.48
C SER A 42 4.41 9.12 -25.42
N LYS A 43 4.62 10.41 -25.74
CA LYS A 43 5.91 11.10 -25.52
C LYS A 43 6.16 11.46 -24.04
N ASN A 44 5.17 11.27 -23.16
CA ASN A 44 5.30 11.61 -21.74
C ASN A 44 6.12 10.54 -21.01
N LYS A 45 7.34 10.92 -20.59
CA LYS A 45 8.29 10.05 -19.87
C LYS A 45 7.73 9.52 -18.54
N THR A 46 6.95 10.33 -17.82
CA THR A 46 6.35 9.93 -16.54
C THR A 46 5.35 8.81 -16.73
N LYS A 47 4.47 8.91 -17.75
CA LYS A 47 3.51 7.85 -18.10
C LYS A 47 4.23 6.54 -18.43
N LEU A 48 5.30 6.62 -19.23
CA LEU A 48 6.12 5.46 -19.59
C LEU A 48 6.80 4.83 -18.36
N MET A 49 7.31 5.64 -17.44
CA MET A 49 7.93 5.16 -16.21
C MET A 49 6.92 4.43 -15.31
N ILE A 50 5.72 5.00 -15.12
CA ILE A 50 4.65 4.36 -14.34
C ILE A 50 4.26 3.02 -14.98
N TRP A 51 4.00 3.00 -16.29
CA TRP A 51 3.62 1.77 -16.96
C TRP A 51 4.72 0.70 -16.88
N LYS A 52 6.00 1.07 -17.06
CA LYS A 52 7.11 0.12 -16.92
C LYS A 52 7.22 -0.48 -15.52
N PHE A 53 6.93 0.29 -14.47
CA PHE A 53 6.93 -0.19 -13.09
C PHE A 53 5.88 -1.28 -12.87
N TRP A 54 4.69 -1.09 -13.44
CA TRP A 54 3.57 -2.02 -13.32
C TRP A 54 3.57 -3.13 -14.38
N ASN A 55 4.37 -3.03 -15.44
CA ASN A 55 4.46 -4.03 -16.50
C ASN A 55 5.32 -5.23 -16.06
N ILE A 56 4.84 -5.94 -15.04
CA ILE A 56 5.41 -7.17 -14.49
C ILE A 56 4.30 -8.20 -14.30
N ASN A 57 4.67 -9.48 -14.32
CA ASN A 57 3.71 -10.55 -14.05
C ASN A 57 3.41 -10.68 -12.54
N SER A 58 2.23 -11.20 -12.21
CA SER A 58 1.73 -11.40 -10.85
C SER A 58 2.65 -12.33 -10.06
N HIS A 59 3.33 -13.27 -10.70
CA HIS A 59 4.32 -14.12 -10.01
C HIS A 59 5.53 -13.32 -9.50
N THR A 60 6.08 -12.42 -10.31
CA THR A 60 7.20 -11.55 -9.93
C THR A 60 6.75 -10.52 -8.91
N PHE A 61 5.54 -9.99 -9.07
CA PHE A 61 4.89 -9.12 -8.11
C PHE A 61 4.78 -9.79 -6.73
N ALA A 62 4.22 -11.00 -6.69
CA ALA A 62 4.05 -11.77 -5.46
C ALA A 62 5.37 -12.03 -4.71
N LYS A 63 6.48 -12.32 -5.42
CA LYS A 63 7.80 -12.49 -4.76
C LYS A 63 8.24 -11.25 -4.00
N ARG A 64 8.04 -10.07 -4.60
CA ARG A 64 8.37 -8.79 -3.98
C ARG A 64 7.47 -8.55 -2.78
N ASP A 65 6.18 -8.83 -2.92
CA ASP A 65 5.20 -8.58 -1.86
C ASP A 65 5.37 -9.53 -0.68
N VAL A 66 5.82 -10.77 -0.88
CA VAL A 66 6.20 -11.66 0.24
C VAL A 66 7.27 -11.00 1.14
N PHE A 67 8.26 -10.32 0.54
CA PHE A 67 9.29 -9.62 1.32
C PHE A 67 8.71 -8.39 2.03
N ILE A 68 7.92 -7.57 1.33
CA ILE A 68 7.29 -6.37 1.88
C ILE A 68 6.35 -6.75 3.04
N PHE A 69 5.50 -7.75 2.84
CA PHE A 69 4.58 -8.26 3.85
C PHE A 69 5.31 -8.83 5.07
N SER A 70 6.43 -9.55 4.86
CA SER A 70 7.25 -10.06 5.97
C SER A 70 7.85 -8.92 6.80
N LEU A 71 8.34 -7.86 6.14
CA LEU A 71 8.85 -6.66 6.79
C LEU A 71 7.74 -5.92 7.56
N ALA A 72 6.60 -5.70 6.91
CA ALA A 72 5.42 -5.05 7.51
C ALA A 72 4.94 -5.81 8.76
N SER A 73 4.80 -7.14 8.65
CA SER A 73 4.41 -8.01 9.76
C SER A 73 5.43 -7.97 10.90
N SER A 74 6.72 -7.91 10.60
CA SER A 74 7.78 -7.79 11.61
C SER A 74 7.70 -6.45 12.34
N ILE A 75 7.48 -5.35 11.64
CA ILE A 75 7.33 -4.01 12.23
C ILE A 75 6.08 -3.97 13.14
N VAL A 76 4.95 -4.51 12.67
CA VAL A 76 3.72 -4.64 13.46
C VAL A 76 3.97 -5.49 14.71
N PHE A 77 4.60 -6.64 14.56
CA PHE A 77 4.93 -7.53 15.68
C PHE A 77 5.80 -6.81 16.73
N LEU A 78 6.87 -6.14 16.30
CA LEU A 78 7.73 -5.35 17.19
C LEU A 78 6.96 -4.23 17.89
N LYS A 79 6.06 -3.53 17.19
CA LYS A 79 5.24 -2.48 17.80
C LYS A 79 4.34 -3.04 18.91
N VAL A 80 3.75 -4.22 18.71
CA VAL A 80 2.90 -4.87 19.72
C VAL A 80 3.75 -5.33 20.92
N GLN A 81 4.87 -6.00 20.68
CA GLN A 81 5.74 -6.49 21.76
C GLN A 81 6.32 -5.37 22.63
N PHE A 82 6.61 -4.22 22.02
CA PHE A 82 7.22 -3.08 22.69
C PHE A 82 6.30 -1.85 22.67
N ILE A 83 5.00 -2.03 22.98
CA ILE A 83 3.98 -1.00 22.79
C ILE A 83 4.25 0.32 23.53
N GLY A 84 4.82 0.24 24.74
CA GLY A 84 5.21 1.40 25.55
C GLY A 84 6.60 1.98 25.21
N SER A 85 7.31 1.39 24.26
CA SER A 85 8.64 1.86 23.86
C SER A 85 8.57 2.97 22.82
N ASN A 86 9.31 4.06 23.05
CA ASN A 86 9.38 5.17 22.12
C ASN A 86 10.00 4.78 20.77
N TRP A 87 11.05 3.94 20.76
CA TRP A 87 11.69 3.52 19.50
C TRP A 87 10.75 2.70 18.62
N ALA A 88 9.95 1.81 19.23
CA ALA A 88 8.99 0.98 18.50
C ALA A 88 7.82 1.83 17.99
N ASN A 89 7.43 2.85 18.75
CA ASN A 89 6.44 3.82 18.30
C ASN A 89 6.92 4.60 17.08
N ILE A 90 8.14 5.15 17.13
CA ILE A 90 8.73 5.91 16.02
C ILE A 90 8.85 5.03 14.77
N LEU A 91 9.35 3.80 14.92
CA LEU A 91 9.47 2.86 13.80
C LEU A 91 8.11 2.58 13.14
N PHE A 92 7.08 2.29 13.94
CA PHE A 92 5.74 2.01 13.43
C PHE A 92 5.11 3.25 12.77
N LEU A 93 5.22 4.43 13.38
CA LEU A 93 4.69 5.67 12.82
C LEU A 93 5.40 6.06 11.51
N ALA A 94 6.71 5.86 11.43
CA ALA A 94 7.48 6.07 10.19
C ALA A 94 7.00 5.13 9.08
N PHE A 95 6.82 3.84 9.40
CA PHE A 95 6.27 2.87 8.46
C PHE A 95 4.84 3.20 8.04
N LEU A 96 3.97 3.59 8.98
CA LEU A 96 2.59 3.98 8.69
C LEU A 96 2.52 5.22 7.78
N THR A 97 3.42 6.18 8.01
CA THR A 97 3.57 7.37 7.16
C THR A 97 4.05 6.99 5.76
N PHE A 98 5.01 6.07 5.65
CA PHE A 98 5.46 5.54 4.36
C PHE A 98 4.30 4.89 3.58
N VAL A 99 3.46 4.09 4.25
CA VAL A 99 2.28 3.47 3.62
C VAL A 99 1.28 4.53 3.16
N LEU A 100 1.06 5.60 3.92
CA LEU A 100 0.21 6.71 3.47
C LEU A 100 0.78 7.40 2.22
N ILE A 101 2.10 7.61 2.15
CA ILE A 101 2.74 8.18 0.96
C ILE A 101 2.58 7.24 -0.25
N HIS A 102 2.76 5.93 -0.06
CA HIS A 102 2.51 4.92 -1.11
C HIS A 102 1.08 5.00 -1.65
N ASN A 103 0.08 5.12 -0.78
CA ASN A 103 -1.31 5.30 -1.20
C ASN A 103 -1.53 6.58 -2.03
N LEU A 104 -0.87 7.68 -1.66
CA LEU A 104 -0.94 8.92 -2.44
C LEU A 104 -0.32 8.75 -3.83
N ILE A 105 0.72 7.92 -3.97
CA ILE A 105 1.33 7.61 -5.26
C ILE A 105 0.32 6.92 -6.19
N HIS A 106 -0.53 6.01 -5.70
CA HIS A 106 -1.59 5.40 -6.53
C HIS A 106 -2.58 6.43 -7.08
N ILE A 107 -2.97 7.39 -6.25
CA ILE A 107 -3.86 8.47 -6.66
C ILE A 107 -3.18 9.35 -7.72
N LEU A 108 -1.92 9.72 -7.50
CA LEU A 108 -1.13 10.50 -8.46
C LEU A 108 -0.96 9.77 -9.79
N GLN A 109 -0.62 8.48 -9.76
CA GLN A 109 -0.49 7.64 -10.95
C GLN A 109 -1.80 7.58 -11.73
N THR A 110 -2.93 7.45 -11.02
CA THR A 110 -4.26 7.46 -11.62
C THR A 110 -4.58 8.79 -12.31
N ILE A 111 -4.29 9.91 -11.66
CA ILE A 111 -4.49 11.26 -12.23
C ILE A 111 -3.61 11.46 -13.48
N ILE A 112 -2.33 11.05 -13.41
CA ILE A 112 -1.36 11.21 -14.50
C ILE A 112 -1.76 10.35 -15.71
N LEU A 113 -2.15 9.10 -15.48
CA LEU A 113 -2.54 8.17 -16.54
C LEU A 113 -3.96 8.42 -17.05
N LYS A 114 -4.81 9.08 -16.25
CA LYS A 114 -6.26 9.19 -16.46
C LYS A 114 -6.92 7.81 -16.59
N ALA A 115 -6.41 6.86 -15.82
CA ALA A 115 -6.85 5.47 -15.79
C ALA A 115 -6.73 4.98 -14.35
N TYR A 116 -7.49 3.93 -14.02
CA TYR A 116 -7.29 3.16 -12.79
C TYR A 116 -5.80 2.78 -12.63
N THR A 117 -5.31 2.60 -11.40
CA THR A 117 -3.98 2.08 -11.08
C THR A 117 -4.16 0.91 -10.10
N PRO A 118 -3.41 -0.20 -10.25
CA PRO A 118 -3.50 -1.33 -9.33
C PRO A 118 -3.40 -0.86 -7.86
N GLY A 119 -4.33 -1.31 -7.01
CA GLY A 119 -4.36 -0.94 -5.58
C GLY A 119 -5.10 0.36 -5.26
N LEU A 120 -5.59 1.13 -6.24
CA LEU A 120 -6.23 2.44 -6.00
C LEU A 120 -7.45 2.35 -5.07
N TYR A 121 -8.32 1.35 -5.26
CA TYR A 121 -9.60 1.33 -4.54
C TYR A 121 -9.39 1.05 -3.05
N THR A 122 -8.63 0.02 -2.72
CA THR A 122 -8.25 -0.31 -1.34
C THR A 122 -7.37 0.77 -0.74
N ALA A 123 -6.46 1.40 -1.49
CA ALA A 123 -5.67 2.52 -0.99
C ALA A 123 -6.58 3.66 -0.50
N MET A 124 -7.60 4.03 -1.27
CA MET A 124 -8.52 5.12 -0.95
C MET A 124 -9.55 4.75 0.13
N ILE A 125 -10.18 3.58 0.01
CA ILE A 125 -11.38 3.22 0.79
C ILE A 125 -11.00 2.48 2.08
N LEU A 126 -9.85 1.80 2.09
CA LEU A 126 -9.49 0.87 3.15
C LEU A 126 -8.21 1.31 3.87
N VAL A 127 -7.07 1.39 3.18
CA VAL A 127 -5.78 1.65 3.83
C VAL A 127 -5.71 3.09 4.35
N THR A 128 -6.10 4.09 3.57
CA THR A 128 -6.01 5.49 4.00
C THR A 128 -6.88 5.79 5.22
N PRO A 129 -8.18 5.46 5.26
CA PRO A 129 -9.01 5.69 6.44
C PRO A 129 -8.51 4.92 7.66
N TYR A 130 -8.04 3.68 7.46
CA TYR A 130 -7.53 2.86 8.56
C TYR A 130 -6.21 3.39 9.14
N SER A 131 -5.30 3.84 8.28
CA SER A 131 -4.05 4.47 8.70
C SER A 131 -4.28 5.76 9.47
N PHE A 132 -5.23 6.61 9.05
CA PHE A 132 -5.63 7.79 9.83
C PHE A 132 -6.24 7.42 11.17
N TYR A 133 -7.09 6.40 11.21
CA TYR A 133 -7.64 5.87 12.46
C TYR A 133 -6.53 5.42 13.42
N LEU A 134 -5.50 4.72 12.93
CA LEU A 134 -4.37 4.31 13.76
C LEU A 134 -3.50 5.48 14.21
N LEU A 135 -3.21 6.44 13.33
CA LEU A 135 -2.43 7.64 13.69
C LEU A 135 -3.09 8.39 14.84
N ASN A 136 -4.40 8.63 14.75
CA ASN A 136 -5.18 9.33 15.79
C ASN A 136 -5.22 8.59 17.14
N ARG A 137 -4.86 7.31 17.18
CA ARG A 137 -4.83 6.50 18.41
C ARG A 137 -3.44 6.33 19.00
N LEU A 138 -2.39 6.57 18.21
CA LEU A 138 -1.00 6.32 18.58
C LEU A 138 -0.22 7.61 18.86
N ILE A 139 -0.79 8.77 18.47
CA ILE A 139 -0.33 10.13 18.77
C ILE A 139 -1.24 10.69 19.86
#